data_AF-A0A3N5F5Y2-F1
#
_entry.id   AF-A0A3N5F5Y2-F1
#
_cell.length_a   1.000
_cell.length_b   1.000
_cell.length_c   1.000
_cell.angle_alpha   90.00
_cell.angle_beta   90.00
_cell.angle_gamma   90.00
#
_symmetry.space_group_name_H-M   'P 1'
#
loop_
_entity.id
_entity.type
_entity.pdbx_description
1 polymer ?
#
loop_
_entity_poly.entity_id
_entity_poly.type
_entity_poly.pdbx_seq_one_letter_code
_entity_poly.pdbx_strand_id
1 'polypeptide(L)' 'MPEIQPFRAIRYNPETAGDAAKLICPPYDVISSELQQQLNDSSPFNAVRL' A
#
# COMPACT_ATOMS: atom_id res chain seq x y z
N MET A 1 17.55 -26.53 7.49
CA MET A 1 16.95 -25.20 7.76
C MET A 1 17.26 -24.30 6.58
N PRO A 2 16.35 -23.41 6.14
CA PRO A 2 16.64 -22.51 5.03
C PRO A 2 17.75 -21.51 5.39
N GLU A 3 18.65 -21.24 4.46
CA GLU A 3 19.63 -20.15 4.57
C GLU A 3 18.96 -18.82 4.18
N ILE A 4 19.06 -17.81 5.04
CA ILE A 4 18.49 -16.48 4.81
C ILE A 4 19.61 -15.53 4.39
N GLN A 5 19.45 -14.87 3.24
CA GLN A 5 20.40 -13.88 2.74
C GLN A 5 19.72 -12.53 2.49
N PRO A 6 20.37 -11.40 2.79
CA PRO A 6 19.83 -10.08 2.49
C PRO A 6 19.88 -9.78 1.00
N PHE A 7 18.99 -8.90 0.53
CA PHE A 7 19.01 -8.36 -0.81
C PHE A 7 18.74 -6.86 -0.80
N ARG A 8 19.13 -6.17 -1.87
CA ARG A 8 18.84 -4.75 -2.04
C ARG A 8 17.39 -4.56 -2.45
N ALA A 9 16.55 -4.14 -1.51
CA ALA A 9 15.16 -3.80 -1.78
C ALA A 9 15.00 -2.36 -2.31
N ILE A 10 13.86 -2.10 -2.93
CA ILE A 10 13.39 -0.76 -3.32
C ILE A 10 12.23 -0.40 -2.39
N ARG A 11 12.13 0.87 -2.00
CA ARG A 11 11.02 1.41 -1.20
C ARG A 11 10.38 2.58 -1.93
N TYR A 12 9.11 2.84 -1.61
CA TYR A 12 8.46 4.08 -2.01
C TYR A 12 9.17 5.29 -1.41
N ASN A 13 9.22 6.40 -2.15
CA ASN A 13 9.81 7.64 -1.68
C ASN A 13 8.88 8.29 -0.62
N PRO A 14 9.28 8.41 0.65
CA PRO A 14 8.44 9.01 1.68
C PRO A 14 8.18 10.51 1.46
N GLU A 15 9.07 11.23 0.77
CA GLU A 15 8.87 12.65 0.46
C GLU A 15 7.74 12.86 -0.55
N THR A 16 7.50 11.88 -1.43
CA THR A 16 6.44 11.95 -2.43
C THR A 16 5.18 11.23 -1.97
N ALA A 17 5.32 9.98 -1.50
CA ALA A 17 4.20 9.10 -1.21
C ALA A 17 3.74 9.15 0.26
N GLY A 18 4.54 9.73 1.15
CA GLY A 18 4.25 9.77 2.58
C GLY A 18 4.41 8.39 3.23
N ASP A 19 3.52 8.11 4.18
CA ASP A 19 3.53 6.86 4.93
C ASP A 19 3.16 5.66 4.05
N ALA A 20 4.08 4.69 3.96
CA ALA A 20 3.92 3.48 3.17
C ALA A 20 2.68 2.66 3.57
N ALA A 21 2.25 2.71 4.84
CA ALA A 21 1.05 2.00 5.30
C ALA A 21 -0.23 2.52 4.62
N LYS A 22 -0.23 3.80 4.19
CA LYS A 22 -1.37 4.42 3.49
C LYS A 22 -1.36 4.19 1.98
N LEU A 23 -0.36 3.49 1.46
CA LEU A 23 -0.23 3.22 0.03
C LEU A 23 -0.89 1.91 -0.40
N ILE A 24 -1.13 1.00 0.55
CA ILE A 24 -1.66 -0.34 0.27
C ILE A 24 -3.15 -0.44 0.64
N CYS A 25 -3.81 -1.44 0.07
CA CYS A 25 -5.20 -1.78 0.37
C CYS A 25 -5.40 -3.32 0.41
N PRO A 26 -6.49 -3.81 1.01
CA PRO A 26 -6.90 -5.20 0.85
C PRO A 26 -7.28 -5.50 -0.63
N PRO A 27 -7.37 -6.78 -1.00
CA PRO A 27 -7.91 -7.21 -2.30
C PRO A 27 -9.31 -6.66 -2.60
N TYR A 28 -9.63 -6.41 -3.87
CA TYR A 28 -10.87 -5.75 -4.28
C TYR A 28 -12.14 -6.54 -3.97
N ASP A 29 -12.04 -7.87 -3.90
CA ASP A 29 -13.15 -8.78 -3.59
C ASP A 29 -13.55 -8.77 -2.11
N VAL A 30 -12.74 -8.15 -1.25
CA VAL A 30 -13.01 -8.07 0.21
C VAL A 30 -13.27 -6.66 0.72
N ILE A 31 -13.17 -5.62 -0.11
CA ILE A 31 -13.44 -4.23 0.31
C ILE A 31 -14.90 -3.84 0.01
N SER A 32 -15.56 -3.21 0.98
CA SER A 32 -16.85 -2.56 0.75
C SER A 32 -16.66 -1.21 0.05
N SER A 33 -17.74 -0.65 -0.51
CA SER A 33 -17.70 0.67 -1.14
C SER A 33 -17.31 1.78 -0.15
N GLU A 34 -17.73 1.67 1.10
CA GLU A 34 -17.38 2.61 2.17
C GLU A 34 -15.89 2.54 2.48
N LEU A 35 -15.33 1.33 2.59
CA LEU A 35 -13.90 1.15 2.83
C LEU A 35 -13.08 1.64 1.63
N GLN A 36 -13.54 1.39 0.40
CA GLN A 36 -12.91 1.91 -0.80
C GLN A 36 -12.83 3.44 -0.79
N GLN A 37 -13.89 4.13 -0.38
CA GLN A 37 -13.88 5.59 -0.25
C GLN A 37 -12.90 6.06 0.82
N GLN A 38 -12.90 5.43 2.00
CA GLN A 38 -11.97 5.76 3.08
C GLN A 38 -10.50 5.59 2.65
N LEU A 39 -10.18 4.52 1.92
CA LEU A 39 -8.84 4.27 1.40
C LEU A 39 -8.44 5.31 0.35
N ASN A 40 -9.36 5.68 -0.55
CA ASN A 40 -9.15 6.75 -1.53
C ASN A 40 -8.83 8.09 -0.85
N ASP A 41 -9.55 8.42 0.22
CA ASP A 41 -9.36 9.68 0.96
C ASP A 41 -8.11 9.66 1.84
N SER A 42 -7.64 8.47 2.23
CA SER A 42 -6.45 8.31 3.09
C SER A 42 -5.15 8.74 2.43
N SER A 43 -5.04 8.59 1.11
CA SER A 43 -3.86 8.97 0.32
C SER A 43 -4.20 9.11 -1.16
N PRO A 44 -3.66 10.13 -1.85
CA PRO A 44 -3.76 10.23 -3.31
C PRO A 44 -3.02 9.09 -4.03
N PHE A 45 -2.12 8.37 -3.34
CA PHE A 45 -1.31 7.28 -3.90
C PHE A 45 -1.72 5.89 -3.38
N ASN A 46 -2.88 5.76 -2.74
CA ASN A 46 -3.36 4.45 -2.32
C ASN A 46 -3.65 3.54 -3.52
N ALA A 47 -3.23 2.27 -3.44
CA ALA A 47 -3.38 1.26 -4.48
C ALA A 47 -4.84 0.95 -4.86
N VAL A 48 -5.81 1.32 -4.02
CA VAL A 48 -7.25 1.15 -4.27
C VAL A 48 -7.77 1.88 -5.53
N ARG A 49 -6.94 2.77 -6.11
CA ARG A 49 -7.24 3.55 -7.32
C ARG A 49 -6.94 2.81 -8.63
N LEU A 50 -6.31 1.64 -8.56
CA LEU A 50 -6.03 0.73 -9.68
C LEU A 50 -7.22 -0.19 -9.91
#